data_AF-A0A8J3HCR6-F1
#
_entry.id   AF-A0A8J3HCR6-F1
#
_cell.length_a   1.000
_cell.length_b   1.000
_cell.length_c   1.000
_cell.angle_alpha   90.00
_cell.angle_beta   90.00
_cell.angle_gamma   90.00
#
_symmetry.space_group_name_H-M   'P 1'
#
loop_
_entity.id
_entity.type
_entity.pdbx_description
1 polymer ?
#
loop_
_entity_poly.entity_id
_entity_poly.type
_entity_poly.pdbx_seq_one_letter_code
_entity_poly.pdbx_strand_id
1 'polypeptide(L)'
;MPPVRIPVRRSRLLAALVSTLAVLAGSIAVLVTAAPTAYAASAFTSTAANRNGGNCVDLPNGSTANGTQLIQWSCNGGGNQNLVFTPVAGTTDQYTVGTLNAGKCVDVNGASTADNATIIQWTCGTGGNQRFRLVPVAVSGTDRTFNVQAVHSGKCVVPAGGSAASNTGLVQLPCSTATSRVWRLAGYPVGGSPSASPSTPPSPGPSTSPGGTPPSKTVRVFWLKPSDVAYDQRYPDGIAAVMREAQRYYQQELGKTFTLNSVVVEVVTGEHVRSWYENTPNGGDKYWWSVTNMQQELARRLGLRNPDSRWLCVGEISAEGDGAGGGGSPGWVVLSGHDADGAAGTSGQSMNRWYGGMVHELGHAFGLPDAASTDGTPMSASFYSYPNTHFSQAQKNQIMAGPYGSFLS
;
A
#
# COMPACT_ATOMS: atom_id res chain seq x y z
N MET A 1 -51.36 13.78 43.36
CA MET A 1 -50.94 15.01 44.07
C MET A 1 -50.21 14.59 45.35
N PRO A 2 -49.21 15.33 45.88
CA PRO A 2 -48.48 16.47 45.30
C PRO A 2 -46.94 16.12 45.19
N PRO A 3 -45.89 16.94 45.49
CA PRO A 3 -44.87 17.20 44.45
C PRO A 3 -43.36 17.33 44.86
N VAL A 4 -42.46 17.14 43.87
CA VAL A 4 -41.33 18.05 43.48
C VAL A 4 -40.17 18.47 44.47
N ARG A 5 -38.92 18.41 43.96
CA ARG A 5 -37.64 19.14 44.32
C ARG A 5 -36.71 18.71 45.48
N ILE A 6 -35.56 18.12 45.10
CA ILE A 6 -34.17 18.70 45.13
C ILE A 6 -33.88 19.74 46.25
N PRO A 7 -32.97 19.45 47.21
CA PRO A 7 -31.55 19.91 47.18
C PRO A 7 -30.51 18.82 47.60
N VAL A 8 -29.17 18.86 47.48
CA VAL A 8 -28.08 19.73 46.90
C VAL A 8 -26.98 20.07 47.94
N ARG A 9 -25.72 19.61 47.68
CA ARG A 9 -24.42 20.08 48.26
C ARG A 9 -24.17 19.75 49.77
N ARG A 10 -22.95 19.75 50.35
CA ARG A 10 -21.54 19.97 49.88
C ARG A 10 -20.48 19.52 50.94
N SER A 11 -19.23 19.29 50.49
CA SER A 11 -17.96 19.72 51.17
C SER A 11 -17.51 19.02 52.50
N ARG A 12 -16.23 19.02 52.95
CA ARG A 12 -14.89 19.42 52.38
C ARG A 12 -13.72 19.03 53.34
N LEU A 13 -12.49 18.89 52.77
CA LEU A 13 -11.15 19.23 53.36
C LEU A 13 -10.67 18.39 54.58
N LEU A 14 -9.38 18.38 54.98
CA LEU A 14 -8.15 19.03 54.46
C LEU A 14 -6.95 18.03 54.41
N ALA A 15 -5.69 18.49 54.48
CA ALA A 15 -4.47 17.71 54.19
C ALA A 15 -3.18 18.33 54.80
N ALA A 16 -2.06 17.57 54.75
CA ALA A 16 -0.68 17.97 55.04
C ALA A 16 0.26 17.28 54.00
N LEU A 17 1.52 17.65 53.69
CA LEU A 17 2.55 18.51 54.32
C LEU A 17 3.32 17.85 55.50
N VAL A 18 4.59 18.18 55.79
CA VAL A 18 5.49 19.24 55.28
C VAL A 18 6.69 18.61 54.50
N SER A 19 7.70 19.41 54.07
CA SER A 19 8.65 19.07 52.99
C SER A 19 10.09 19.58 53.22
N THR A 20 11.09 19.07 52.46
CA THR A 20 12.44 19.68 52.28
C THR A 20 12.83 19.83 50.80
N LEU A 21 13.72 20.79 50.51
CA LEU A 21 14.09 21.26 49.16
C LEU A 21 15.53 20.86 48.77
N ALA A 22 15.75 20.77 47.45
CA ALA A 22 17.02 21.13 46.82
C ALA A 22 16.70 21.90 45.52
N VAL A 23 17.44 22.98 45.23
CA VAL A 23 17.19 23.85 44.06
C VAL A 23 18.43 23.90 43.19
N LEU A 24 18.29 23.50 41.91
CA LEU A 24 19.20 23.91 40.84
C LEU A 24 18.42 24.77 39.84
N ALA A 25 18.93 25.98 39.59
CA ALA A 25 18.38 26.88 38.58
C ALA A 25 18.88 26.48 37.18
N GLY A 26 18.15 25.60 36.50
CA GLY A 26 18.36 25.29 35.09
C GLY A 26 17.44 26.11 34.19
N SER A 27 17.99 26.84 33.23
CA SER A 27 17.21 27.63 32.26
C SER A 27 16.45 26.71 31.30
N ILE A 28 15.20 26.38 31.62
CA ILE A 28 14.33 25.62 30.72
C ILE A 28 13.97 26.50 29.52
N ALA A 29 14.62 26.23 28.39
CA ALA A 29 14.18 26.74 27.10
C ALA A 29 12.79 26.16 26.80
N VAL A 30 11.75 27.00 26.87
CA VAL A 30 10.39 26.61 26.52
C VAL A 30 10.31 26.43 25.00
N LEU A 31 10.61 25.21 24.55
CA LEU A 31 10.32 24.78 23.19
C LEU A 31 8.82 24.78 22.99
N VAL A 32 8.29 25.88 22.44
CA VAL A 32 6.94 25.96 21.90
C VAL A 32 6.92 25.08 20.65
N THR A 33 6.78 23.78 20.83
CA THR A 33 6.52 22.85 19.73
C THR A 33 5.14 23.18 19.18
N ALA A 34 5.09 23.81 18.02
CA ALA A 34 3.86 23.94 17.26
C ALA A 34 3.26 22.54 17.08
N ALA A 35 2.00 22.36 17.46
CA ALA A 35 1.31 21.10 17.22
C ALA A 35 1.34 20.81 15.72
N PRO A 36 1.67 19.58 15.28
CA PRO A 36 1.73 19.26 13.86
C PRO A 36 0.35 19.53 13.26
N THR A 37 0.31 20.29 12.17
CA THR A 37 -0.92 20.58 11.44
C THR A 37 -1.51 19.28 10.92
N ALA A 38 -2.57 18.80 11.58
CA ALA A 38 -3.31 17.65 11.12
C ALA A 38 -3.86 17.94 9.73
N TYR A 39 -3.33 17.26 8.72
CA TYR A 39 -4.05 17.08 7.46
C TYR A 39 -5.38 16.41 7.81
N ALA A 40 -6.47 17.16 7.64
CA ALA A 40 -7.79 16.62 7.89
C ALA A 40 -8.01 15.43 6.95
N ALA A 41 -8.47 14.30 7.51
CA ALA A 41 -9.18 13.32 6.70
C ALA A 41 -10.24 14.06 5.87
N SER A 42 -10.37 13.74 4.59
CA SER A 42 -11.33 14.39 3.69
C SER A 42 -12.64 13.60 3.63
N ALA A 43 -13.75 14.29 3.36
CA ALA A 43 -15.02 13.64 3.09
C ALA A 43 -14.98 12.97 1.71
N PHE A 44 -15.46 11.73 1.62
CA PHE A 44 -15.52 10.99 0.37
C PHE A 44 -16.74 10.07 0.30
N THR A 45 -17.08 9.66 -0.93
CA THR A 45 -18.28 8.88 -1.23
C THR A 45 -17.87 7.61 -1.96
N SER A 46 -18.30 6.44 -1.47
CA SER A 46 -17.81 5.15 -1.95
C SER A 46 -18.83 4.03 -1.79
N THR A 47 -18.89 3.13 -2.77
CA THR A 47 -19.35 1.75 -2.53
C THR A 47 -18.33 0.99 -1.67
N ALA A 48 -18.78 -0.03 -0.95
CA ALA A 48 -17.91 -0.88 -0.14
C ALA A 48 -18.11 -2.34 -0.54
N ALA A 49 -17.18 -2.92 -1.31
CA ALA A 49 -17.29 -4.27 -1.87
C ALA A 49 -16.49 -5.29 -1.05
N ASN A 50 -17.13 -6.37 -0.58
CA ASN A 50 -16.48 -7.39 0.25
C ASN A 50 -15.46 -8.19 -0.57
N ARG A 51 -14.30 -8.50 0.00
CA ARG A 51 -13.28 -9.29 -0.69
C ARG A 51 -13.57 -10.79 -0.73
N ASN A 52 -14.58 -11.28 -0.01
CA ASN A 52 -15.17 -12.60 -0.18
C ASN A 52 -16.49 -12.49 -0.99
N GLY A 53 -16.44 -12.76 -2.29
CA GLY A 53 -17.62 -12.77 -3.16
C GLY A 53 -18.00 -11.45 -3.85
N GLY A 54 -17.33 -10.33 -3.54
CA GLY A 54 -17.47 -9.07 -4.30
C GLY A 54 -18.75 -8.26 -4.04
N ASN A 55 -19.67 -8.75 -3.20
CA ASN A 55 -20.93 -8.06 -2.89
C ASN A 55 -20.71 -6.74 -2.14
N CYS A 56 -21.51 -5.73 -2.47
CA CYS A 56 -21.48 -4.39 -1.88
C CYS A 56 -22.28 -4.32 -0.57
N VAL A 57 -21.84 -3.50 0.39
CA VAL A 57 -22.71 -3.02 1.48
C VAL A 57 -23.95 -2.36 0.88
N ASP A 58 -25.13 -2.74 1.35
CA ASP A 58 -26.42 -2.31 0.81
C ASP A 58 -27.42 -2.04 1.96
N LEU A 59 -28.18 -0.96 1.82
CA LEU A 59 -29.32 -0.63 2.68
C LEU A 59 -30.62 -1.20 2.05
N PRO A 60 -31.21 -2.29 2.61
CA PRO A 60 -32.28 -3.03 1.96
C PRO A 60 -33.44 -2.17 1.44
N ASN A 61 -33.72 -2.30 0.14
CA ASN A 61 -34.79 -1.59 -0.57
C ASN A 61 -34.73 -0.05 -0.45
N GLY A 62 -33.56 0.52 -0.11
CA GLY A 62 -33.42 1.95 0.17
C GLY A 62 -34.22 2.44 1.38
N SER A 63 -34.56 1.55 2.33
CA SER A 63 -35.38 1.84 3.51
C SER A 63 -34.94 3.10 4.26
N THR A 64 -35.89 3.92 4.71
CA THR A 64 -35.63 5.15 5.50
C THR A 64 -35.66 4.93 7.01
N ALA A 65 -36.04 3.72 7.46
CA ALA A 65 -36.34 3.43 8.86
C ALA A 65 -35.09 3.23 9.72
N ASN A 66 -35.12 3.80 10.94
CA ASN A 66 -34.15 3.49 11.99
C ASN A 66 -34.24 2.00 12.38
N GLY A 67 -33.10 1.36 12.60
CA GLY A 67 -33.04 -0.06 12.97
C GLY A 67 -33.03 -1.02 11.79
N THR A 68 -33.16 -0.54 10.54
CA THR A 68 -32.91 -1.36 9.36
C THR A 68 -31.47 -1.88 9.39
N GLN A 69 -31.31 -3.20 9.47
CA GLN A 69 -30.00 -3.85 9.34
C GLN A 69 -29.49 -3.71 7.90
N LEU A 70 -28.22 -3.32 7.74
CA LEU A 70 -27.56 -3.33 6.43
C LEU A 70 -27.22 -4.78 6.04
N ILE A 71 -27.24 -5.07 4.75
CA ILE A 71 -26.86 -6.37 4.18
C ILE A 71 -25.61 -6.21 3.30
N GLN A 72 -25.08 -7.33 2.79
CA GLN A 72 -24.38 -7.30 1.51
C GLN A 72 -25.32 -7.72 0.38
N TRP A 73 -25.25 -7.05 -0.75
CA TRP A 73 -25.99 -7.37 -1.97
C TRP A 73 -25.10 -7.20 -3.20
N SER A 74 -25.52 -7.76 -4.33
CA SER A 74 -24.74 -7.68 -5.57
C SER A 74 -24.65 -6.23 -6.06
N CYS A 75 -23.43 -5.79 -6.34
CA CYS A 75 -23.14 -4.40 -6.67
C CYS A 75 -23.90 -3.97 -7.93
N ASN A 76 -24.77 -2.96 -7.81
CA ASN A 76 -25.68 -2.49 -8.86
C ASN A 76 -25.61 -0.99 -9.13
N GLY A 77 -24.83 -0.23 -8.34
CA GLY A 77 -24.65 1.22 -8.49
C GLY A 77 -25.81 2.07 -7.94
N GLY A 78 -26.81 1.46 -7.31
CA GLY A 78 -27.91 2.16 -6.66
C GLY A 78 -27.45 3.00 -5.46
N GLY A 79 -28.16 4.10 -5.19
CA GLY A 79 -27.82 5.01 -4.08
C GLY A 79 -27.83 4.35 -2.69
N ASN A 80 -28.59 3.26 -2.53
CA ASN A 80 -28.61 2.41 -1.34
C ASN A 80 -27.31 1.62 -1.09
N GLN A 81 -26.39 1.57 -2.06
CA GLN A 81 -25.05 0.97 -1.92
C GLN A 81 -23.94 2.01 -1.79
N ASN A 82 -24.28 3.30 -1.77
CA ASN A 82 -23.33 4.39 -1.77
C ASN A 82 -23.21 5.00 -0.36
N LEU A 83 -22.01 5.01 0.20
CA LEU A 83 -21.74 5.43 1.58
C LEU A 83 -20.93 6.73 1.60
N VAL A 84 -21.31 7.67 2.47
CA VAL A 84 -20.66 8.97 2.60
C VAL A 84 -19.81 9.00 3.87
N PHE A 85 -18.51 8.83 3.71
CA PHE A 85 -17.53 8.85 4.79
C PHE A 85 -17.22 10.30 5.17
N THR A 86 -17.73 10.74 6.32
CA THR A 86 -17.59 12.13 6.80
C THR A 86 -16.63 12.16 8.00
N PRO A 87 -15.49 12.88 7.91
CA PRO A 87 -14.51 13.01 8.98
C PRO A 87 -15.12 13.53 10.29
N VAL A 88 -14.76 12.90 11.42
CA VAL A 88 -15.17 13.36 12.74
C VAL A 88 -14.25 14.48 13.21
N ALA A 89 -14.80 15.70 13.28
CA ALA A 89 -14.08 16.89 13.74
C ALA A 89 -13.38 16.67 15.09
N GLY A 90 -12.13 17.14 15.21
CA GLY A 90 -11.28 16.89 16.38
C GLY A 90 -10.63 15.50 16.42
N THR A 91 -10.73 14.70 15.36
CA THR A 91 -10.00 13.44 15.18
C THR A 91 -9.26 13.44 13.84
N THR A 92 -8.24 12.59 13.71
CA THR A 92 -7.46 12.44 12.47
C THR A 92 -7.91 11.25 11.62
N ASP A 93 -8.52 10.21 12.22
CA ASP A 93 -8.70 8.88 11.60
C ASP A 93 -10.11 8.28 11.73
N GLN A 94 -11.08 9.03 12.27
CA GLN A 94 -12.46 8.56 12.45
C GLN A 94 -13.40 9.21 11.44
N TYR A 95 -14.32 8.40 10.91
CA TYR A 95 -15.40 8.84 10.04
C TYR A 95 -16.75 8.46 10.66
N THR A 96 -17.77 9.32 10.56
CA THR A 96 -19.15 8.84 10.49
C THR A 96 -19.40 8.35 9.07
N VAL A 97 -20.23 7.32 8.92
CA VAL A 97 -20.54 6.74 7.60
C VAL A 97 -22.03 6.97 7.33
N GLY A 98 -22.34 7.96 6.51
CA GLY A 98 -23.70 8.26 6.06
C GLY A 98 -24.20 7.23 5.06
N THR A 99 -25.50 6.95 5.10
CA THR A 99 -26.20 6.12 4.11
C THR A 99 -26.86 6.98 3.03
N LEU A 100 -27.61 6.36 2.10
CA LEU A 100 -28.56 7.01 1.20
C LEU A 100 -29.41 8.11 1.86
N ASN A 101 -29.80 7.92 3.12
CA ASN A 101 -30.74 8.81 3.81
C ASN A 101 -30.01 9.93 4.54
N ALA A 102 -30.33 11.19 4.19
CA ALA A 102 -29.82 12.36 4.88
C ALA A 102 -30.09 12.28 6.39
N GLY A 103 -29.04 12.45 7.20
CA GLY A 103 -29.11 12.33 8.67
C GLY A 103 -29.18 10.89 9.20
N LYS A 104 -28.97 9.86 8.37
CA LYS A 104 -28.81 8.47 8.81
C LYS A 104 -27.38 7.98 8.64
N CYS A 105 -26.84 7.38 9.71
CA CYS A 105 -25.49 6.87 9.80
C CYS A 105 -25.52 5.35 10.03
N VAL A 106 -24.47 4.66 9.58
CA VAL A 106 -24.15 3.28 9.99
C VAL A 106 -23.89 3.26 11.50
N ASP A 107 -24.45 2.27 12.19
CA ASP A 107 -24.47 2.17 13.65
C ASP A 107 -24.30 0.70 14.10
N VAL A 108 -23.45 0.46 15.10
CA VAL A 108 -23.41 -0.83 15.82
C VAL A 108 -24.51 -0.85 16.88
N ASN A 109 -25.57 -1.59 16.59
CA ASN A 109 -26.84 -1.59 17.34
C ASN A 109 -26.66 -1.67 18.86
N GLY A 110 -27.33 -0.76 19.58
CA GLY A 110 -27.30 -0.63 21.04
C GLY A 110 -25.94 -0.23 21.62
N ALA A 111 -25.00 0.23 20.78
CA ALA A 111 -23.58 0.40 21.13
C ALA A 111 -22.94 -0.87 21.71
N SER A 112 -23.44 -2.05 21.34
CA SER A 112 -22.97 -3.33 21.86
C SER A 112 -21.50 -3.58 21.51
N THR A 113 -20.76 -4.24 22.40
CA THR A 113 -19.40 -4.77 22.16
C THR A 113 -19.40 -6.28 21.89
N ALA A 114 -20.57 -6.93 21.91
CA ALA A 114 -20.71 -8.36 21.67
C ALA A 114 -20.49 -8.73 20.20
N ASP A 115 -20.01 -9.96 19.96
CA ASP A 115 -19.94 -10.53 18.62
C ASP A 115 -21.34 -10.77 18.03
N ASN A 116 -21.46 -10.65 16.71
CA ASN A 116 -22.71 -10.72 15.96
C ASN A 116 -23.73 -9.61 16.27
N ALA A 117 -23.36 -8.54 17.01
CA ALA A 117 -24.20 -7.35 17.12
C ALA A 117 -24.42 -6.73 15.71
N THR A 118 -25.68 -6.48 15.37
CA THR A 118 -26.12 -6.08 14.02
C THR A 118 -25.64 -4.68 13.64
N ILE A 119 -25.21 -4.51 12.40
CA ILE A 119 -24.94 -3.19 11.81
C ILE A 119 -26.22 -2.66 11.19
N ILE A 120 -26.71 -1.53 11.70
CA ILE A 120 -27.99 -0.91 11.31
C ILE A 120 -27.76 0.49 10.74
N GLN A 121 -28.77 1.08 10.10
CA GLN A 121 -28.84 2.54 10.01
C GLN A 121 -29.56 3.09 11.25
N TRP A 122 -29.06 4.19 11.77
CA TRP A 122 -29.71 4.96 12.83
C TRP A 122 -29.61 6.46 12.56
N THR A 123 -30.34 7.28 13.30
CA THR A 123 -30.16 8.74 13.26
C THR A 123 -28.73 9.08 13.68
N CYS A 124 -28.03 9.88 12.88
CA CYS A 124 -26.66 10.31 13.17
C CYS A 124 -26.58 11.06 14.51
N GLY A 125 -25.55 10.74 15.29
CA GLY A 125 -25.20 11.35 16.57
C GLY A 125 -23.69 11.32 16.81
N THR A 126 -23.28 11.40 18.07
CA THR A 126 -21.85 11.53 18.45
C THR A 126 -21.24 10.27 19.09
N GLY A 127 -22.03 9.21 19.29
CA GLY A 127 -21.61 7.97 19.96
C GLY A 127 -20.55 7.19 19.18
N GLY A 128 -19.64 6.52 19.90
CA GLY A 128 -18.53 5.76 19.31
C GLY A 128 -18.95 4.56 18.45
N ASN A 129 -20.20 4.11 18.59
CA ASN A 129 -20.84 3.06 17.79
C ASN A 129 -21.25 3.51 16.37
N GLN A 130 -21.21 4.81 16.09
CA GLN A 130 -21.42 5.39 14.75
C GLN A 130 -20.13 5.96 14.14
N ARG A 131 -18.98 5.77 14.81
CA ARG A 131 -17.67 6.22 14.34
C ARG A 131 -16.83 5.01 13.93
N PHE A 132 -16.18 5.11 12.78
CA PHE A 132 -15.41 4.03 12.19
C PHE A 132 -14.02 4.49 11.79
N ARG A 133 -13.01 3.65 12.03
CA ARG A 133 -11.65 3.78 11.49
C ARG A 133 -11.52 2.92 10.25
N LEU A 134 -10.74 3.38 9.28
CA LEU A 134 -10.44 2.65 8.06
C LEU A 134 -9.05 2.04 8.18
N VAL A 135 -8.97 0.86 8.79
CA VAL A 135 -7.70 0.16 9.07
C VAL A 135 -7.25 -0.54 7.78
N PRO A 136 -6.11 -0.16 7.16
CA PRO A 136 -5.69 -0.75 5.89
C PRO A 136 -5.40 -2.25 6.00
N VAL A 137 -5.81 -3.01 4.98
CA VAL A 137 -5.50 -4.44 4.86
C VAL A 137 -5.07 -4.74 3.43
N ALA A 138 -3.82 -5.15 3.25
CA ALA A 138 -3.31 -5.57 1.95
C ALA A 138 -4.02 -6.85 1.48
N VAL A 139 -4.53 -6.83 0.25
CA VAL A 139 -5.12 -7.99 -0.45
C VAL A 139 -4.48 -8.08 -1.82
N SER A 140 -3.95 -9.25 -2.19
CA SER A 140 -3.22 -9.40 -3.45
C SER A 140 -4.07 -9.01 -4.65
N GLY A 141 -3.46 -8.29 -5.61
CA GLY A 141 -4.13 -7.77 -6.80
C GLY A 141 -5.26 -6.76 -6.51
N THR A 142 -5.23 -6.00 -5.41
CA THR A 142 -6.30 -5.05 -5.07
C THR A 142 -5.84 -3.88 -4.20
N ASP A 143 -6.35 -2.70 -4.52
CA ASP A 143 -6.16 -1.43 -3.80
C ASP A 143 -7.34 -1.09 -2.86
N ARG A 144 -7.15 -0.03 -2.05
CA ARG A 144 -8.19 0.60 -1.21
C ARG A 144 -8.97 -0.40 -0.33
N THR A 145 -8.27 -1.41 0.19
CA THR A 145 -8.86 -2.45 1.04
C THR A 145 -8.66 -2.18 2.51
N PHE A 146 -9.76 -2.27 3.27
CA PHE A 146 -9.81 -1.90 4.68
C PHE A 146 -10.63 -2.89 5.52
N ASN A 147 -10.19 -3.06 6.76
CA ASN A 147 -11.04 -3.41 7.89
C ASN A 147 -11.80 -2.13 8.32
N VAL A 148 -13.14 -2.13 8.24
CA VAL A 148 -13.98 -1.02 8.69
C VAL A 148 -14.31 -1.23 10.17
N GLN A 149 -13.55 -0.59 11.05
CA GLN A 149 -13.53 -0.86 12.49
C GLN A 149 -14.36 0.14 13.29
N ALA A 150 -15.33 -0.32 14.08
CA ALA A 150 -16.11 0.52 14.99
C ALA A 150 -15.27 0.99 16.18
N VAL A 151 -15.32 2.29 16.50
CA VAL A 151 -14.41 2.94 17.47
C VAL A 151 -14.68 2.53 18.91
N HIS A 152 -15.92 2.20 19.29
CA HIS A 152 -16.28 1.83 20.67
C HIS A 152 -15.93 0.38 21.04
N SER A 153 -15.93 -0.54 20.06
CA SER A 153 -15.73 -1.98 20.29
C SER A 153 -14.40 -2.52 19.77
N GLY A 154 -13.73 -1.79 18.87
CA GLY A 154 -12.54 -2.27 18.16
C GLY A 154 -12.83 -3.40 17.16
N LYS A 155 -14.10 -3.72 16.91
CA LYS A 155 -14.55 -4.81 16.03
C LYS A 155 -14.92 -4.29 14.64
N CYS A 156 -14.88 -5.17 13.66
CA CYS A 156 -15.06 -4.83 12.25
C CYS A 156 -16.46 -5.13 11.74
N VAL A 157 -16.98 -4.28 10.85
CA VAL A 157 -18.19 -4.51 10.04
C VAL A 157 -17.94 -5.68 9.09
N VAL A 158 -18.79 -6.70 9.13
CA VAL A 158 -18.62 -7.96 8.39
C VAL A 158 -19.98 -8.54 7.96
N PRO A 159 -20.04 -9.39 6.92
CA PRO A 159 -21.18 -10.28 6.72
C PRO A 159 -21.27 -11.29 7.88
N ALA A 160 -22.48 -11.61 8.33
CA ALA A 160 -22.71 -12.66 9.32
C ALA A 160 -22.05 -13.99 8.90
N GLY A 161 -21.36 -14.65 9.84
CA GLY A 161 -20.55 -15.85 9.59
C GLY A 161 -19.34 -15.65 8.65
N GLY A 162 -19.12 -14.46 8.09
CA GLY A 162 -18.16 -14.24 6.99
C GLY A 162 -18.64 -14.76 5.63
N SER A 163 -19.96 -15.02 5.48
CA SER A 163 -20.59 -15.49 4.25
C SER A 163 -20.29 -14.59 3.04
N ALA A 164 -20.19 -15.19 1.85
CA ALA A 164 -20.10 -14.48 0.56
C ALA A 164 -21.49 -14.19 -0.06
N ALA A 165 -22.56 -14.80 0.45
CA ALA A 165 -23.88 -14.76 -0.19
C ALA A 165 -24.56 -13.39 -0.09
N SER A 166 -25.20 -12.96 -1.18
CA SER A 166 -26.11 -11.81 -1.19
C SER A 166 -27.24 -12.00 -0.18
N ASN A 167 -27.80 -10.90 0.33
CA ASN A 167 -28.77 -10.87 1.42
C ASN A 167 -28.24 -11.33 2.80
N THR A 168 -26.93 -11.53 2.96
CA THR A 168 -26.36 -11.75 4.30
C THR A 168 -26.37 -10.43 5.07
N GLY A 169 -27.02 -10.40 6.24
CA GLY A 169 -27.01 -9.26 7.16
C GLY A 169 -25.60 -8.96 7.72
N LEU A 170 -25.30 -7.67 7.88
CA LEU A 170 -24.03 -7.21 8.43
C LEU A 170 -24.05 -7.18 9.96
N VAL A 171 -22.94 -7.55 10.57
CA VAL A 171 -22.71 -7.59 12.03
C VAL A 171 -21.31 -7.09 12.36
N GLN A 172 -20.96 -6.95 13.65
CA GLN A 172 -19.56 -6.83 14.08
C GLN A 172 -18.97 -8.16 14.52
N LEU A 173 -17.71 -8.41 14.16
CA LEU A 173 -16.86 -9.51 14.66
C LEU A 173 -15.39 -9.04 14.77
N PRO A 174 -14.47 -9.80 15.40
CA PRO A 174 -13.07 -9.43 15.47
C PRO A 174 -12.47 -9.19 14.07
N CYS A 175 -11.69 -8.11 13.96
CA CYS A 175 -10.98 -7.74 12.74
C CYS A 175 -9.92 -8.79 12.37
N SER A 176 -9.71 -9.03 11.07
CA SER A 176 -8.62 -9.87 10.56
C SER A 176 -8.36 -9.60 9.08
N THR A 177 -7.29 -10.19 8.55
CA THR A 177 -6.91 -10.11 7.13
C THR A 177 -7.67 -11.07 6.22
N ALA A 178 -8.48 -11.99 6.76
CA ALA A 178 -9.31 -12.89 5.95
C ALA A 178 -10.28 -12.10 5.06
N THR A 179 -10.42 -12.49 3.79
CA THR A 179 -11.12 -11.69 2.76
C THR A 179 -12.57 -11.33 3.13
N SER A 180 -13.27 -12.15 3.92
CA SER A 180 -14.62 -11.87 4.42
C SER A 180 -14.71 -10.73 5.45
N ARG A 181 -13.57 -10.27 5.97
CA ARG A 181 -13.42 -9.11 6.88
C ARG A 181 -12.99 -7.83 6.18
N VAL A 182 -12.67 -7.89 4.89
CA VAL A 182 -12.02 -6.81 4.16
C VAL A 182 -12.98 -6.24 3.10
N TRP A 183 -13.10 -4.92 3.10
CA TRP A 183 -13.91 -4.16 2.15
C TRP A 183 -13.02 -3.31 1.26
N ARG A 184 -13.23 -3.36 -0.07
CA ARG A 184 -12.65 -2.39 -1.00
C ARG A 184 -13.54 -1.14 -1.04
N LEU A 185 -12.97 0.01 -0.70
CA LEU A 185 -13.63 1.32 -0.78
C LEU A 185 -13.16 2.03 -2.05
N ALA A 186 -13.87 1.79 -3.17
CA ALA A 186 -13.46 2.30 -4.48
C ALA A 186 -13.29 3.84 -4.54
N GLY A 187 -14.10 4.59 -3.79
CA GLY A 187 -14.06 6.05 -3.70
C GLY A 187 -13.14 6.61 -2.60
N TYR A 188 -12.39 5.76 -1.87
CA TYR A 188 -11.42 6.25 -0.88
C TYR A 188 -10.32 7.07 -1.55
N PRO A 189 -10.01 8.30 -1.06
CA PRO A 189 -9.05 9.19 -1.70
C PRO A 189 -7.61 8.71 -1.47
N VAL A 190 -6.91 8.44 -2.57
CA VAL A 190 -5.46 8.19 -2.60
C VAL A 190 -4.69 9.50 -2.35
N GLY A 191 -4.74 9.97 -1.10
CA GLY A 191 -4.15 11.24 -0.68
C GLY A 191 -4.43 11.70 0.76
N GLY A 192 -5.22 10.99 1.57
CA GLY A 192 -5.47 11.46 2.94
C GLY A 192 -6.19 10.50 3.90
N SER A 193 -5.42 9.76 4.69
CA SER A 193 -5.76 9.34 6.07
C SER A 193 -4.45 8.98 6.81
N PRO A 194 -4.39 9.01 8.15
CA PRO A 194 -3.14 9.28 8.87
C PRO A 194 -2.26 8.06 9.17
N SER A 195 -0.95 8.29 9.25
CA SER A 195 -0.02 7.41 9.93
C SER A 195 -0.29 7.39 11.44
N ALA A 196 -0.36 6.19 12.02
CA ALA A 196 -0.25 5.99 13.46
C ALA A 196 1.24 5.92 13.86
N SER A 197 1.92 7.07 13.88
CA SER A 197 3.33 7.17 14.29
C SER A 197 3.50 7.26 15.81
N PRO A 198 4.59 6.71 16.34
CA PRO A 198 5.43 7.42 17.32
C PRO A 198 6.59 8.11 16.59
N SER A 199 6.86 9.37 16.93
CA SER A 199 7.83 10.21 16.23
C SER A 199 9.24 10.12 16.82
N THR A 200 10.25 10.06 15.95
CA THR A 200 11.57 10.66 16.19
C THR A 200 11.83 11.75 15.14
N PRO A 201 12.22 12.98 15.55
CA PRO A 201 12.67 14.04 14.63
C PRO A 201 13.91 13.64 13.81
N PRO A 202 14.30 14.44 12.78
CA PRO A 202 14.96 13.90 11.60
C PRO A 202 16.39 13.38 11.87
N SER A 203 16.57 12.08 11.66
CA SER A 203 17.80 11.55 11.09
C SER A 203 17.69 11.55 9.56
N PRO A 204 18.81 11.45 8.82
CA PRO A 204 18.76 11.24 7.38
C PRO A 204 17.88 10.04 7.03
N GLY A 205 17.13 10.11 5.92
CA GLY A 205 16.46 8.93 5.35
C GLY A 205 17.48 7.80 5.16
N PRO A 206 17.07 6.52 5.29
CA PRO A 206 17.99 5.43 5.51
C PRO A 206 19.03 5.34 4.40
N SER A 207 20.25 5.76 4.74
CA SER A 207 21.46 5.39 4.03
C SER A 207 21.73 3.92 4.35
N THR A 208 20.99 3.03 3.68
CA THR A 208 21.36 1.62 3.56
C THR A 208 22.59 1.51 2.68
N SER A 209 23.73 1.95 3.23
CA SER A 209 25.02 1.40 2.85
C SER A 209 24.92 -0.12 3.07
N PRO A 210 25.32 -0.97 2.09
CA PRO A 210 24.97 -2.38 2.06
C PRO A 210 25.90 -3.19 2.97
N GLY A 211 25.76 -2.98 4.29
CA GLY A 211 26.71 -3.45 5.31
C GLY A 211 26.70 -4.96 5.57
N GLY A 212 25.71 -5.69 5.05
CA GLY A 212 25.70 -7.15 5.06
C GLY A 212 26.11 -7.70 3.70
N THR A 213 27.00 -8.70 3.67
CA THR A 213 27.14 -9.54 2.47
C THR A 213 25.79 -10.24 2.22
N PRO A 214 25.16 -10.05 1.04
CA PRO A 214 23.88 -10.70 0.72
C PRO A 214 24.01 -12.23 0.77
N PRO A 215 22.94 -12.96 1.16
CA PRO A 215 22.95 -14.42 1.07
C PRO A 215 23.23 -14.84 -0.38
N SER A 216 24.06 -15.87 -0.56
CA SER A 216 24.41 -16.35 -1.90
C SER A 216 23.16 -16.75 -2.67
N LYS A 217 23.11 -16.37 -3.96
CA LYS A 217 22.01 -16.63 -4.88
C LYS A 217 20.72 -15.86 -4.59
N THR A 218 20.82 -14.63 -4.07
CA THR A 218 19.65 -13.75 -3.86
C THR A 218 19.55 -12.63 -4.90
N VAL A 219 18.33 -12.35 -5.38
CA VAL A 219 18.06 -11.19 -6.24
C VAL A 219 17.93 -9.96 -5.35
N ARG A 220 18.69 -8.91 -5.67
CA ARG A 220 18.66 -7.60 -5.01
C ARG A 220 18.02 -6.59 -5.95
N VAL A 221 17.16 -5.77 -5.38
CA VAL A 221 16.40 -4.76 -6.11
C VAL A 221 16.65 -3.42 -5.42
N PHE A 222 16.85 -2.37 -6.20
CA PHE A 222 17.28 -1.07 -5.74
C PHE A 222 16.35 0.02 -6.26
N TRP A 223 15.91 0.90 -5.37
CA TRP A 223 15.31 2.17 -5.77
C TRP A 223 16.37 3.27 -5.68
N LEU A 224 17.05 3.60 -6.79
CA LEU A 224 18.04 4.69 -6.81
C LEU A 224 17.32 6.03 -7.03
N LYS A 225 16.73 6.53 -5.96
CA LYS A 225 16.01 7.81 -5.93
C LYS A 225 17.00 8.99 -6.02
N PRO A 226 16.98 9.84 -7.06
CA PRO A 226 17.82 11.04 -7.17
C PRO A 226 17.73 11.95 -5.94
N SER A 227 18.74 12.80 -5.70
CA SER A 227 18.85 13.57 -4.45
C SER A 227 17.75 14.62 -4.26
N ASP A 228 17.21 15.16 -5.34
CA ASP A 228 16.09 16.11 -5.42
C ASP A 228 14.70 15.45 -5.44
N VAL A 229 14.60 14.19 -5.86
CA VAL A 229 13.34 13.42 -5.84
C VAL A 229 12.96 13.11 -4.38
N ALA A 230 11.71 13.39 -4.00
CA ALA A 230 11.20 13.10 -2.66
C ALA A 230 11.09 11.59 -2.39
N TYR A 231 11.31 11.15 -1.15
CA TYR A 231 11.04 9.76 -0.78
C TYR A 231 9.53 9.51 -0.80
N ASP A 232 9.12 8.45 -1.49
CA ASP A 232 7.74 8.02 -1.63
C ASP A 232 7.68 6.49 -1.56
N GLN A 233 6.93 5.98 -0.58
CA GLN A 233 6.81 4.55 -0.30
C GLN A 233 6.20 3.76 -1.48
N ARG A 234 5.45 4.43 -2.38
CA ARG A 234 4.79 3.78 -3.53
C ARG A 234 5.78 3.11 -4.49
N TYR A 235 6.97 3.67 -4.66
CA TYR A 235 7.99 3.11 -5.54
C TYR A 235 8.56 1.79 -5.01
N PRO A 236 9.17 1.70 -3.80
CA PRO A 236 9.65 0.43 -3.27
C PRO A 236 8.53 -0.59 -3.03
N ASP A 237 7.31 -0.18 -2.64
CA ASP A 237 6.18 -1.11 -2.49
C ASP A 237 5.71 -1.66 -3.84
N GLY A 238 5.60 -0.79 -4.86
CA GLY A 238 5.23 -1.14 -6.23
C GLY A 238 6.24 -2.07 -6.89
N ILE A 239 7.53 -1.69 -6.86
CA ILE A 239 8.64 -2.50 -7.35
C ILE A 239 8.65 -3.86 -6.62
N ALA A 240 8.44 -3.90 -5.30
CA ALA A 240 8.34 -5.14 -4.55
C ALA A 240 7.12 -6.01 -4.93
N ALA A 241 6.00 -5.41 -5.32
CA ALA A 241 4.83 -6.15 -5.83
C ALA A 241 5.12 -6.74 -7.22
N VAL A 242 5.69 -5.95 -8.12
CA VAL A 242 6.05 -6.36 -9.48
C VAL A 242 7.12 -7.47 -9.48
N MET A 243 8.13 -7.38 -8.61
CA MET A 243 9.15 -8.44 -8.43
C MET A 243 8.58 -9.75 -7.86
N ARG A 244 7.58 -9.68 -6.97
CA ARG A 244 6.87 -10.88 -6.45
C ARG A 244 5.97 -11.52 -7.50
N GLU A 245 5.35 -10.73 -8.38
CA GLU A 245 4.57 -11.25 -9.50
C GLU A 245 5.48 -11.89 -10.57
N ALA A 246 6.67 -11.34 -10.78
CA ALA A 246 7.72 -12.01 -11.55
C ALA A 246 8.17 -13.34 -10.89
N GLN A 247 8.35 -13.40 -9.57
CA GLN A 247 8.60 -14.69 -8.89
C GLN A 247 7.49 -15.71 -9.17
N ARG A 248 6.22 -15.29 -9.09
CA ARG A 248 5.04 -16.14 -9.36
C ARG A 248 5.05 -16.64 -10.82
N TYR A 249 5.34 -15.76 -11.77
CA TYR A 249 5.38 -16.09 -13.20
C TYR A 249 6.51 -17.08 -13.52
N TYR A 250 7.73 -16.84 -13.02
CA TYR A 250 8.86 -17.77 -13.22
C TYR A 250 8.58 -19.14 -12.56
N GLN A 251 7.98 -19.16 -11.35
CA GLN A 251 7.56 -20.39 -10.69
C GLN A 251 6.52 -21.18 -11.51
N GLN A 252 5.57 -20.50 -12.14
CA GLN A 252 4.56 -21.10 -13.01
C GLN A 252 5.19 -21.65 -14.30
N GLU A 253 6.09 -20.89 -14.93
CA GLU A 253 6.65 -21.24 -16.24
C GLU A 253 7.77 -22.28 -16.18
N LEU A 254 8.60 -22.27 -15.14
CA LEU A 254 9.82 -23.08 -15.03
C LEU A 254 9.73 -24.18 -13.94
N GLY A 255 8.71 -24.14 -13.08
CA GLY A 255 8.63 -24.99 -11.89
C GLY A 255 9.61 -24.60 -10.77
N LYS A 256 10.36 -23.52 -10.96
CA LYS A 256 11.39 -22.97 -10.05
C LYS A 256 11.36 -21.45 -10.11
N THR A 257 11.85 -20.78 -9.07
CA THR A 257 11.91 -19.31 -9.06
C THR A 257 13.13 -18.78 -8.32
N PHE A 258 13.38 -17.48 -8.48
CA PHE A 258 14.51 -16.81 -7.84
C PHE A 258 14.16 -16.39 -6.41
N THR A 259 15.13 -16.45 -5.50
CA THR A 259 14.95 -15.97 -4.12
C THR A 259 15.25 -14.47 -4.04
N LEU A 260 14.28 -13.64 -3.67
CA LEU A 260 14.49 -12.23 -3.34
C LEU A 260 15.28 -12.07 -2.03
N ASN A 261 16.05 -11.00 -1.90
CA ASN A 261 16.63 -10.60 -0.62
C ASN A 261 15.53 -10.34 0.44
N SER A 262 15.88 -10.53 1.71
CA SER A 262 15.03 -10.31 2.89
C SER A 262 14.41 -8.90 2.93
N VAL A 263 15.20 -7.89 2.57
CA VAL A 263 14.71 -6.58 2.15
C VAL A 263 14.45 -6.67 0.64
N VAL A 264 13.18 -6.65 0.23
CA VAL A 264 12.81 -6.89 -1.17
C VAL A 264 13.23 -5.75 -2.10
N VAL A 265 13.22 -4.50 -1.63
CA VAL A 265 13.75 -3.34 -2.36
C VAL A 265 14.60 -2.51 -1.40
N GLU A 266 15.86 -2.31 -1.75
CA GLU A 266 16.85 -1.52 -1.03
C GLU A 266 16.80 -0.07 -1.54
N VAL A 267 16.48 0.89 -0.68
CA VAL A 267 16.35 2.30 -1.07
C VAL A 267 17.72 2.97 -1.06
N VAL A 268 18.11 3.57 -2.18
CA VAL A 268 19.41 4.25 -2.32
C VAL A 268 19.14 5.69 -2.70
N THR A 269 19.48 6.64 -1.82
CA THR A 269 19.46 8.06 -2.21
C THR A 269 20.70 8.35 -3.05
N GLY A 270 20.49 8.75 -4.31
CA GLY A 270 21.52 9.07 -5.30
C GLY A 270 22.40 10.25 -4.88
N GLU A 271 23.62 10.29 -5.39
CA GLU A 271 24.57 11.39 -5.17
C GLU A 271 24.22 12.64 -6.02
N HIS A 272 23.45 12.48 -7.10
CA HIS A 272 23.12 13.54 -8.04
C HIS A 272 21.61 13.84 -8.12
N VAL A 273 21.27 14.99 -8.70
CA VAL A 273 19.90 15.42 -8.99
C VAL A 273 19.37 14.75 -10.28
N ARG A 274 18.05 14.64 -10.43
CA ARG A 274 17.37 14.01 -11.58
C ARG A 274 17.92 14.46 -12.93
N SER A 275 18.02 15.79 -13.12
CA SER A 275 18.48 16.39 -14.37
C SER A 275 19.95 16.09 -14.72
N TRP A 276 20.76 15.67 -13.75
CA TRP A 276 22.14 15.22 -14.00
C TRP A 276 22.17 13.84 -14.65
N TYR A 277 21.38 12.87 -14.16
CA TYR A 277 21.29 11.54 -14.75
C TYR A 277 20.74 11.61 -16.19
N GLU A 278 19.73 12.46 -16.41
CA GLU A 278 19.05 12.67 -17.71
C GLU A 278 19.93 13.35 -18.78
N ASN A 279 20.92 14.17 -18.40
CA ASN A 279 21.63 15.05 -19.35
C ASN A 279 23.16 14.98 -19.31
N THR A 280 23.76 14.16 -18.44
CA THR A 280 25.22 13.93 -18.43
C THR A 280 25.60 12.83 -19.43
N PRO A 281 26.40 13.12 -20.48
CA PRO A 281 26.73 12.13 -21.50
C PRO A 281 27.52 10.94 -20.96
N ASN A 282 26.99 9.73 -21.14
CA ASN A 282 27.63 8.49 -20.70
C ASN A 282 27.28 7.36 -21.67
N GLY A 283 28.15 7.14 -22.66
CA GLY A 283 27.87 6.30 -23.84
C GLY A 283 27.42 7.10 -25.07
N GLY A 284 27.27 6.42 -26.20
CA GLY A 284 27.10 7.04 -27.53
C GLY A 284 25.69 7.52 -27.88
N ASP A 285 24.66 7.08 -27.14
CA ASP A 285 23.25 7.41 -27.39
C ASP A 285 22.62 7.99 -26.13
N LYS A 286 21.89 9.11 -26.28
CA LYS A 286 21.22 9.82 -25.17
C LYS A 286 20.17 8.95 -24.48
N TYR A 287 19.50 8.05 -25.20
CA TYR A 287 18.48 7.16 -24.63
C TYR A 287 19.01 6.38 -23.41
N TRP A 288 20.30 6.01 -23.43
CA TRP A 288 20.95 5.16 -22.42
C TRP A 288 21.71 5.94 -21.33
N TRP A 289 21.74 7.27 -21.35
CA TRP A 289 22.56 8.05 -20.41
C TRP A 289 22.08 7.90 -18.95
N SER A 290 20.78 7.97 -18.68
CA SER A 290 20.21 7.79 -17.33
C SER A 290 20.53 6.40 -16.77
N VAL A 291 20.19 5.35 -17.53
CA VAL A 291 20.50 3.93 -17.28
C VAL A 291 21.98 3.77 -16.89
N THR A 292 22.88 4.28 -17.72
CA THR A 292 24.33 4.08 -17.60
C THR A 292 24.91 4.86 -16.41
N ASN A 293 24.50 6.11 -16.21
CA ASN A 293 24.89 6.93 -15.06
C ASN A 293 24.48 6.27 -13.73
N MET A 294 23.24 5.79 -13.64
CA MET A 294 22.68 5.18 -12.43
C MET A 294 23.28 3.80 -12.14
N GLN A 295 23.53 2.99 -13.17
CA GLN A 295 24.25 1.72 -13.04
C GLN A 295 25.68 1.92 -12.52
N GLN A 296 26.45 2.86 -13.09
CA GLN A 296 27.82 3.14 -12.67
C GLN A 296 27.88 3.64 -11.22
N GLU A 297 26.91 4.46 -10.79
CA GLU A 297 26.80 4.91 -9.41
C GLU A 297 26.54 3.74 -8.44
N LEU A 298 25.52 2.91 -8.71
CA LEU A 298 25.19 1.75 -7.88
C LEU A 298 26.36 0.75 -7.81
N ALA A 299 27.03 0.48 -8.93
CA ALA A 299 28.20 -0.39 -8.99
C ALA A 299 29.35 0.12 -8.12
N ARG A 300 29.69 1.41 -8.23
CA ARG A 300 30.70 2.06 -7.39
C ARG A 300 30.34 2.05 -5.90
N ARG A 301 29.12 2.49 -5.55
CA ARG A 301 28.71 2.72 -4.15
C ARG A 301 28.44 1.43 -3.39
N LEU A 302 27.89 0.41 -4.07
CA LEU A 302 27.45 -0.84 -3.45
C LEU A 302 28.39 -2.02 -3.74
N GLY A 303 29.51 -1.77 -4.43
CA GLY A 303 30.53 -2.78 -4.76
C GLY A 303 30.07 -3.84 -5.77
N LEU A 304 29.04 -3.54 -6.56
CA LEU A 304 28.41 -4.50 -7.48
C LEU A 304 29.35 -4.74 -8.67
N ARG A 305 29.81 -5.97 -8.82
CA ARG A 305 30.58 -6.43 -9.98
C ARG A 305 29.65 -7.11 -10.96
N ASN A 306 29.96 -7.00 -12.25
CA ASN A 306 29.24 -7.69 -13.31
C ASN A 306 29.82 -9.11 -13.54
N PRO A 307 29.00 -10.16 -13.41
CA PRO A 307 28.18 -10.44 -12.22
C PRO A 307 29.05 -10.89 -11.03
N ASP A 308 28.53 -10.75 -9.81
CA ASP A 308 28.99 -11.55 -8.68
C ASP A 308 28.06 -12.76 -8.53
N SER A 309 28.62 -13.96 -8.38
CA SER A 309 27.89 -15.23 -8.14
C SER A 309 26.91 -15.21 -6.95
N ARG A 310 26.92 -14.14 -6.15
CA ARG A 310 26.04 -13.94 -5.00
C ARG A 310 24.71 -13.26 -5.33
N TRP A 311 24.63 -12.36 -6.33
CA TRP A 311 23.41 -11.57 -6.59
C TRP A 311 23.11 -11.24 -8.06
N LEU A 312 21.81 -11.11 -8.36
CA LEU A 312 21.26 -10.46 -9.55
C LEU A 312 20.78 -9.05 -9.14
N CYS A 313 20.97 -8.03 -9.98
CA CYS A 313 20.58 -6.64 -9.67
C CYS A 313 19.40 -6.16 -10.50
N VAL A 314 18.46 -5.45 -9.87
CA VAL A 314 17.38 -4.71 -10.55
C VAL A 314 17.38 -3.27 -10.03
N GLY A 315 17.65 -2.29 -10.89
CA GLY A 315 17.59 -0.86 -10.58
C GLY A 315 16.33 -0.18 -11.13
N GLU A 316 16.15 1.10 -10.81
CA GLU A 316 15.04 1.94 -11.26
C GLU A 316 15.55 3.34 -11.63
N ILE A 317 14.87 4.00 -12.58
CA ILE A 317 15.16 5.36 -13.05
C ILE A 317 14.00 6.30 -12.71
N SER A 318 13.95 6.82 -11.48
CA SER A 318 13.07 7.94 -11.11
C SER A 318 13.54 9.29 -11.70
N ALA A 319 14.14 9.23 -12.89
CA ALA A 319 14.90 10.25 -13.60
C ALA A 319 14.79 10.13 -15.14
N GLU A 320 13.56 10.08 -15.66
CA GLU A 320 13.29 10.10 -17.10
C GLU A 320 12.53 11.36 -17.53
N GLY A 321 13.00 12.01 -18.58
CA GLY A 321 12.19 12.90 -19.42
C GLY A 321 11.77 12.19 -20.71
N ASP A 322 11.10 12.91 -21.61
CA ASP A 322 10.64 12.36 -22.90
C ASP A 322 11.78 11.69 -23.69
N GLY A 323 11.64 10.38 -23.95
CA GLY A 323 12.54 9.62 -24.83
C GLY A 323 13.69 8.87 -24.15
N ALA A 324 13.65 8.64 -22.83
CA ALA A 324 14.45 7.61 -22.17
C ALA A 324 13.67 6.29 -22.01
N GLY A 325 14.34 5.23 -21.57
CA GLY A 325 13.68 3.97 -21.22
C GLY A 325 14.58 2.98 -20.48
N GLY A 326 13.97 1.87 -20.04
CA GLY A 326 14.64 0.79 -19.32
C GLY A 326 15.46 -0.14 -20.23
N GLY A 327 16.11 -1.11 -19.61
CA GLY A 327 16.78 -2.19 -20.32
C GLY A 327 17.55 -3.15 -19.41
N GLY A 328 17.56 -4.42 -19.82
CA GLY A 328 18.27 -5.50 -19.18
C GLY A 328 19.59 -5.86 -19.88
N SER A 329 20.44 -6.57 -19.14
CA SER A 329 21.65 -7.22 -19.62
C SER A 329 21.96 -8.40 -18.70
N PRO A 330 22.70 -9.43 -19.13
CA PRO A 330 22.87 -10.64 -18.34
C PRO A 330 23.53 -10.33 -16.98
N GLY A 331 22.76 -10.42 -15.88
CA GLY A 331 23.17 -10.07 -14.52
C GLY A 331 22.54 -8.78 -13.94
N TRP A 332 21.89 -7.95 -14.77
CA TRP A 332 21.46 -6.60 -14.39
C TRP A 332 20.19 -6.14 -15.15
N VAL A 333 19.21 -5.59 -14.44
CA VAL A 333 18.05 -4.87 -14.99
C VAL A 333 18.11 -3.41 -14.59
N VAL A 334 17.65 -2.51 -15.46
CA VAL A 334 17.14 -1.21 -15.04
C VAL A 334 15.72 -1.00 -15.57
N LEU A 335 14.78 -0.73 -14.67
CA LEU A 335 13.42 -0.32 -15.01
C LEU A 335 13.39 1.15 -15.42
N SER A 336 12.56 1.48 -16.41
CA SER A 336 12.25 2.86 -16.75
C SER A 336 11.48 3.55 -15.61
N GLY A 337 11.55 4.87 -15.56
CA GLY A 337 10.72 5.69 -14.68
C GLY A 337 9.23 5.53 -14.97
N HIS A 338 8.85 5.31 -16.23
CA HIS A 338 7.49 4.95 -16.60
C HIS A 338 7.05 3.57 -16.09
N ASP A 339 7.95 2.57 -16.07
CA ASP A 339 7.66 1.25 -15.47
C ASP A 339 7.56 1.33 -13.94
N ALA A 340 8.40 2.15 -13.32
CA ALA A 340 8.39 2.42 -11.89
C ALA A 340 7.15 3.21 -11.45
N ASP A 341 6.77 4.25 -12.19
CA ASP A 341 5.49 4.94 -12.06
C ASP A 341 4.31 3.99 -12.33
N GLY A 342 4.49 3.02 -13.21
CA GLY A 342 3.56 1.92 -13.43
C GLY A 342 3.35 1.06 -12.19
N ALA A 343 4.46 0.58 -11.61
CA ALA A 343 4.48 -0.21 -10.40
C ALA A 343 3.92 0.56 -9.18
N ALA A 344 4.25 1.85 -9.06
CA ALA A 344 3.79 2.77 -8.03
C ALA A 344 2.31 3.23 -8.22
N GLY A 345 1.71 2.93 -9.37
CA GLY A 345 0.33 3.32 -9.71
C GLY A 345 0.13 4.80 -10.06
N THR A 346 1.19 5.50 -10.46
CA THR A 346 1.21 6.93 -10.82
C THR A 346 1.06 7.19 -12.32
N SER A 347 1.50 6.27 -13.22
CA SER A 347 1.50 6.50 -14.68
C SER A 347 0.15 6.31 -15.39
N GLY A 348 -0.88 5.83 -14.69
CA GLY A 348 -2.25 5.71 -15.23
C GLY A 348 -2.50 4.62 -16.28
N GLN A 349 -1.48 3.85 -16.70
CA GLN A 349 -1.65 2.74 -17.65
C GLN A 349 -1.98 1.41 -16.93
N SER A 350 -2.44 0.42 -17.69
CA SER A 350 -2.85 -0.90 -17.17
C SER A 350 -1.69 -1.63 -16.47
N MET A 351 -1.92 -2.10 -15.24
CA MET A 351 -0.93 -2.78 -14.41
C MET A 351 -0.30 -4.02 -15.08
N ASN A 352 -1.05 -4.69 -15.96
CA ASN A 352 -0.54 -5.85 -16.70
C ASN A 352 0.64 -5.50 -17.62
N ARG A 353 0.72 -4.27 -18.17
CA ARG A 353 1.88 -3.83 -18.96
C ARG A 353 3.16 -3.98 -18.13
N TRP A 354 3.11 -3.51 -16.88
CA TRP A 354 4.28 -3.39 -15.99
C TRP A 354 4.74 -4.74 -15.46
N TYR A 355 3.81 -5.67 -15.20
CA TYR A 355 4.16 -7.08 -14.93
C TYR A 355 4.79 -7.76 -16.16
N GLY A 356 4.27 -7.49 -17.37
CA GLY A 356 4.87 -7.96 -18.62
C GLY A 356 6.29 -7.45 -18.84
N GLY A 357 6.49 -6.13 -18.70
CA GLY A 357 7.79 -5.47 -18.83
C GLY A 357 8.83 -6.00 -17.82
N MET A 358 8.48 -6.15 -16.55
CA MET A 358 9.41 -6.76 -15.58
C MET A 358 9.83 -8.18 -15.97
N VAL A 359 8.90 -9.01 -16.45
CA VAL A 359 9.20 -10.38 -16.87
C VAL A 359 10.09 -10.41 -18.12
N HIS A 360 9.92 -9.46 -19.04
CA HIS A 360 10.80 -9.22 -20.19
C HIS A 360 12.22 -8.86 -19.74
N GLU A 361 12.38 -7.81 -18.94
CA GLU A 361 13.69 -7.33 -18.49
C GLU A 361 14.45 -8.34 -17.62
N LEU A 362 13.76 -9.03 -16.72
CA LEU A 362 14.36 -10.16 -15.99
C LEU A 362 14.79 -11.29 -16.92
N GLY A 363 14.11 -11.49 -18.05
CA GLY A 363 14.52 -12.45 -19.08
C GLY A 363 15.92 -12.14 -19.65
N HIS A 364 16.18 -10.87 -19.97
CA HIS A 364 17.53 -10.39 -20.34
C HIS A 364 18.54 -10.57 -19.20
N ALA A 365 18.12 -10.31 -17.96
CA ALA A 365 18.93 -10.53 -16.76
C ALA A 365 19.34 -12.00 -16.58
N PHE A 366 18.44 -12.95 -16.88
CA PHE A 366 18.73 -14.39 -16.92
C PHE A 366 19.46 -14.85 -18.19
N GLY A 367 19.72 -13.95 -19.15
CA GLY A 367 20.54 -14.21 -20.34
C GLY A 367 19.75 -14.57 -21.61
N LEU A 368 18.49 -14.16 -21.74
CA LEU A 368 17.72 -14.25 -22.98
C LEU A 368 17.93 -13.02 -23.87
N PRO A 369 18.08 -13.19 -25.21
CA PRO A 369 18.00 -12.08 -26.15
C PRO A 369 16.53 -11.67 -26.39
N ASP A 370 16.33 -10.53 -27.05
CA ASP A 370 15.07 -10.18 -27.69
C ASP A 370 14.60 -11.26 -28.68
N ALA A 371 13.29 -11.47 -28.73
CA ALA A 371 12.62 -12.22 -29.78
C ALA A 371 12.10 -11.26 -30.87
N ALA A 372 12.60 -11.42 -32.10
CA ALA A 372 12.44 -10.48 -33.22
C ALA A 372 11.01 -10.32 -33.79
N SER A 373 9.99 -10.91 -33.16
CA SER A 373 8.59 -10.89 -33.59
C SER A 373 7.67 -11.20 -32.42
N THR A 374 6.43 -10.71 -32.43
CA THR A 374 5.38 -11.11 -31.47
C THR A 374 5.10 -12.61 -31.56
N ASP A 375 5.73 -13.38 -30.68
CA ASP A 375 5.80 -14.85 -30.68
C ASP A 375 5.01 -15.50 -29.52
N GLY A 376 4.27 -14.70 -28.75
CA GLY A 376 3.57 -15.15 -27.52
C GLY A 376 4.48 -15.25 -26.29
N THR A 377 5.80 -15.04 -26.43
CA THR A 377 6.75 -15.05 -25.31
C THR A 377 6.91 -13.66 -24.70
N PRO A 378 7.25 -13.55 -23.40
CA PRO A 378 7.55 -12.25 -22.81
C PRO A 378 8.84 -11.62 -23.37
N MET A 379 9.67 -12.34 -24.14
CA MET A 379 10.88 -11.76 -24.77
C MET A 379 10.60 -11.03 -26.09
N SER A 380 9.35 -11.00 -26.56
CA SER A 380 8.92 -10.13 -27.66
C SER A 380 7.96 -9.06 -27.16
N ALA A 381 7.57 -8.15 -28.05
CA ALA A 381 6.47 -7.21 -27.84
C ALA A 381 5.12 -7.90 -27.46
N SER A 382 5.03 -9.24 -27.44
CA SER A 382 3.92 -9.94 -26.82
C SER A 382 3.81 -9.69 -25.31
N PHE A 383 4.85 -9.16 -24.62
CA PHE A 383 4.79 -8.84 -23.18
C PHE A 383 3.60 -7.95 -22.78
N TYR A 384 3.11 -7.09 -23.69
CA TYR A 384 1.89 -6.30 -23.50
C TYR A 384 0.62 -7.14 -23.28
N SER A 385 0.65 -8.45 -23.61
CA SER A 385 -0.46 -9.40 -23.50
C SER A 385 -0.55 -10.11 -22.14
N TYR A 386 0.31 -9.74 -21.19
CA TYR A 386 0.37 -10.34 -19.84
C TYR A 386 -1.03 -10.40 -19.17
N PRO A 387 -1.38 -11.51 -18.47
CA PRO A 387 -0.57 -12.69 -18.16
C PRO A 387 -0.54 -13.75 -19.27
N ASN A 388 -1.10 -13.49 -20.46
CA ASN A 388 -1.23 -14.47 -21.54
C ASN A 388 0.05 -14.56 -22.40
N THR A 389 1.19 -14.70 -21.74
CA THR A 389 2.49 -14.95 -22.36
C THR A 389 3.16 -16.15 -21.69
N HIS A 390 3.98 -16.88 -22.43
CA HIS A 390 4.68 -18.08 -21.95
C HIS A 390 6.09 -18.14 -22.52
N PHE A 391 7.08 -18.59 -21.74
CA PHE A 391 8.41 -18.80 -22.30
C PHE A 391 8.40 -19.98 -23.29
N SER A 392 9.08 -19.86 -24.42
CA SER A 392 9.28 -21.00 -25.33
C SER A 392 10.17 -22.05 -24.66
N GLN A 393 10.06 -23.33 -25.03
CA GLN A 393 10.89 -24.37 -24.41
C GLN A 393 12.41 -24.12 -24.57
N ALA A 394 12.81 -23.45 -25.66
CA ALA A 394 14.18 -22.99 -25.86
C ALA A 394 14.59 -21.92 -24.82
N GLN A 395 13.75 -20.91 -24.60
CA GLN A 395 13.97 -19.89 -23.56
C GLN A 395 14.00 -20.51 -22.16
N LYS A 396 13.10 -21.44 -21.83
CA LYS A 396 13.10 -22.17 -20.56
C LYS A 396 14.41 -22.94 -20.33
N ASN A 397 14.87 -23.65 -21.36
CA ASN A 397 16.15 -24.36 -21.31
C ASN A 397 17.34 -23.39 -21.16
N GLN A 398 17.33 -22.26 -21.86
CA GLN A 398 18.40 -21.25 -21.83
C GLN A 398 18.47 -20.52 -20.49
N ILE A 399 17.34 -20.15 -19.87
CA ILE A 399 17.31 -19.62 -18.50
C ILE A 399 17.92 -20.65 -17.53
N MET A 400 17.48 -21.90 -17.59
CA MET A 400 17.89 -22.95 -16.64
C MET A 400 19.35 -23.40 -16.79
N ALA A 401 19.89 -23.41 -18.01
CA ALA A 401 21.29 -23.75 -18.29
C ALA A 401 22.25 -22.54 -18.29
N GLY A 402 21.72 -21.31 -18.33
CA GLY A 402 22.49 -20.09 -18.30
C GLY A 402 23.18 -19.83 -16.95
N PRO A 403 24.17 -18.91 -16.90
CA PRO A 403 24.94 -18.63 -15.68
C PRO A 403 24.05 -18.24 -14.48
N TYR A 404 22.92 -17.59 -14.75
CA TYR A 404 21.95 -17.15 -13.75
C TYR A 404 20.87 -18.19 -13.40
N GLY A 405 20.73 -19.29 -14.17
CA GLY A 405 19.82 -20.38 -13.84
C GLY A 405 20.13 -21.02 -12.48
N SER A 406 21.38 -20.88 -12.01
CA SER A 406 21.81 -21.31 -10.68
C SER A 406 21.15 -20.55 -9.52
N PHE A 407 20.48 -19.42 -9.78
CA PHE A 407 19.67 -18.66 -8.81
C PHE A 407 18.23 -19.19 -8.67
N LEU A 408 17.81 -20.12 -9.54
CA LEU A 408 16.46 -20.68 -9.55
C LEU A 408 16.40 -21.97 -8.72
N SER A 409 15.82 -21.86 -7.53
CA SER A 409 15.63 -22.95 -6.56
C SER A 409 14.35 -23.74 -6.83
#